data_AF-A0A699WGG3-F1
#
_entry.id   AF-A0A699WGG3-F1
#
_cell.length_a   1.000
_cell.length_b   1.000
_cell.length_c   1.000
_cell.angle_alpha   90.00
_cell.angle_beta   90.00
_cell.angle_gamma   90.00
#
_symmetry.space_group_name_H-M   'P 1'
#
loop_
_entity.id
_entity.type
_entity.pdbx_description
1 polymer ?
#
loop_
_entity_poly.entity_id
_entity_poly.type
_entity_poly.pdbx_seq_one_letter_code
_entity_poly.pdbx_strand_id
1 'polypeptide(L)'
;GLRGMSGATAQLLDSIDYPYIEQRRRDNFSVLHDALGPINHHGGLNLAPAPALCYPFMAADPDEAARLRQTLLSERVYVPCYWREVLSEPGVPALERELAGRLLPLPIDQRYGVEDMNRLANLIHFASRTQ
;
A
#
# COMPACT_ATOMS: atom_id res chain seq x y z
N GLY A 1 -11.98 5.33 33.55
CA GLY A 1 -11.27 4.04 33.60
C GLY A 1 -11.26 3.45 32.20
N LEU A 2 -10.11 2.92 31.76
CA LEU A 2 -10.01 2.21 30.48
C LEU A 2 -10.89 0.95 30.57
N ARG A 3 -11.89 0.84 29.68
CA ARG A 3 -12.71 -0.36 29.53
C ARG A 3 -12.04 -1.29 28.52
N GLY A 4 -11.96 -2.58 28.86
CA GLY A 4 -11.48 -3.61 27.95
C GLY A 4 -12.44 -3.86 26.78
N MET A 5 -11.99 -4.68 25.82
CA MET A 5 -12.78 -5.12 24.69
C MET A 5 -14.02 -5.91 25.15
N SER A 6 -15.16 -5.72 24.46
CA SER A 6 -16.39 -6.46 24.79
C SER A 6 -16.25 -7.95 24.45
N GLY A 7 -16.97 -8.82 25.17
CA GLY A 7 -16.96 -10.26 24.89
C GLY A 7 -17.42 -10.61 23.47
N ALA A 8 -18.39 -9.85 22.93
CA ALA A 8 -18.85 -10.02 21.55
C ALA A 8 -17.74 -9.66 20.53
N THR A 9 -16.97 -8.59 20.78
CA THR A 9 -15.84 -8.22 19.92
C THR A 9 -14.72 -9.26 19.97
N ALA A 10 -14.41 -9.80 21.16
CA ALA A 10 -13.41 -10.86 21.31
C ALA A 10 -13.80 -12.12 20.52
N GLN A 11 -15.05 -12.58 20.66
CA GLN A 11 -15.55 -13.73 19.89
C GLN A 11 -15.52 -13.52 18.38
N LEU A 12 -15.84 -12.31 17.91
CA LEU A 12 -15.74 -11.97 16.48
C LEU A 12 -14.30 -12.06 15.99
N LEU A 13 -13.33 -11.52 16.73
CA LEU A 13 -11.91 -11.61 16.36
C LEU A 13 -11.38 -13.05 16.41
N ASP A 14 -11.77 -13.83 17.41
CA ASP A 14 -11.37 -15.25 17.54
C ASP A 14 -11.88 -16.12 16.39
N SER A 15 -12.94 -15.70 15.70
CA SER A 15 -13.50 -16.43 14.55
C SER A 15 -12.72 -16.23 13.24
N ILE A 16 -11.73 -15.34 13.23
CA ILE A 16 -10.96 -14.99 12.02
C ILE A 16 -9.83 -16.01 11.79
N ASP A 17 -9.73 -16.50 10.55
CA ASP A 17 -8.60 -17.33 10.10
C ASP A 17 -7.35 -16.47 9.84
N TYR A 18 -6.63 -16.12 10.91
CA TYR A 18 -5.40 -15.34 10.83
C TYR A 18 -4.28 -16.02 10.04
N PRO A 19 -4.02 -17.34 10.17
CA PRO A 19 -3.01 -18.02 9.34
C PRO A 19 -3.26 -17.88 7.84
N TYR A 20 -4.52 -18.04 7.40
CA TYR A 20 -4.88 -17.81 6.01
C TYR A 20 -4.61 -16.37 5.58
N ILE A 21 -5.03 -15.39 6.38
CA ILE A 21 -4.84 -13.96 6.09
C ILE A 21 -3.35 -13.61 6.01
N GLU A 22 -2.54 -14.13 6.92
CA GLU A 22 -1.09 -13.92 6.95
C GLU A 22 -0.45 -14.41 5.65
N GLN A 23 -0.74 -15.66 5.27
CA GLN A 23 -0.17 -16.27 4.08
C GLN A 23 -0.60 -15.51 2.82
N ARG A 24 -1.89 -15.17 2.69
CA ARG A 24 -2.40 -14.43 1.53
C ARG A 24 -1.73 -13.07 1.37
N ARG A 25 -1.54 -12.32 2.47
CA ARG A 25 -0.86 -11.02 2.43
C ARG A 25 0.60 -11.16 2.04
N ARG A 26 1.29 -12.18 2.55
CA ARG A 26 2.69 -12.46 2.21
C ARG A 26 2.85 -12.82 0.73
N ASP A 27 1.98 -13.67 0.20
CA ASP A 27 1.99 -14.06 -1.21
C ASP A 27 1.73 -12.84 -2.11
N ASN A 28 0.69 -12.05 -1.79
CA ASN A 28 0.35 -10.84 -2.52
C ASN A 28 1.49 -9.81 -2.48
N PHE A 29 2.13 -9.63 -1.32
CA PHE A 29 3.31 -8.79 -1.19
C PHE A 29 4.44 -9.29 -2.10
N SER A 30 4.72 -10.59 -2.12
CA SER A 30 5.78 -11.17 -2.95
C SER A 30 5.56 -10.87 -4.43
N VAL A 31 4.35 -11.10 -4.94
CA VAL A 31 4.01 -10.83 -6.34
C VAL A 31 4.25 -9.36 -6.71
N LEU A 32 3.79 -8.42 -5.87
CA LEU A 32 4.05 -7.00 -6.12
C LEU A 32 5.53 -6.65 -5.95
N HIS A 33 6.23 -7.24 -4.99
CA HIS A 33 7.64 -6.97 -4.76
C HIS A 33 8.49 -7.42 -5.94
N ASP A 34 8.24 -8.60 -6.48
CA ASP A 34 8.95 -9.13 -7.65
C ASP A 34 8.69 -8.27 -8.89
N ALA A 35 7.45 -7.81 -9.08
CA ALA A 35 7.06 -7.02 -10.26
C ALA A 35 7.45 -5.54 -10.17
N LEU A 36 7.35 -4.92 -8.99
CA LEU A 36 7.49 -3.47 -8.79
C LEU A 36 8.77 -3.07 -8.07
N GLY A 37 9.44 -4.00 -7.39
CA GLY A 37 10.70 -3.76 -6.68
C GLY A 37 11.75 -3.01 -7.52
N PRO A 38 11.98 -3.38 -8.80
CA PRO A 38 12.95 -2.69 -9.66
C PRO A 38 12.62 -1.21 -9.96
N ILE A 39 11.36 -0.79 -9.82
CA ILE A 39 10.89 0.58 -10.09
C ILE A 39 10.39 1.29 -8.82
N ASN A 40 10.49 0.66 -7.66
CA ASN A 40 10.03 1.24 -6.40
C ASN A 40 11.12 2.16 -5.82
N HIS A 41 10.82 3.44 -5.64
CA HIS A 41 11.79 4.44 -5.16
C HIS A 41 11.88 4.54 -3.63
N HIS A 42 11.81 3.40 -2.94
CA HIS A 42 11.79 3.28 -1.48
C HIS A 42 13.10 3.64 -0.74
N GLY A 43 14.08 4.25 -1.41
CA GLY A 43 15.26 4.84 -0.77
C GLY A 43 16.17 3.84 -0.02
N GLY A 44 16.18 2.57 -0.43
CA GLY A 44 16.99 1.53 0.22
C GLY A 44 16.36 0.89 1.45
N LEU A 45 15.06 1.10 1.71
CA LEU A 45 14.31 0.35 2.72
C LEU A 45 14.37 -1.15 2.39
N ASN A 46 14.79 -1.98 3.34
CA ASN A 46 14.75 -3.43 3.16
C ASN A 46 13.30 -3.93 3.22
N LEU A 47 12.66 -4.06 2.05
CA LEU A 47 11.31 -4.60 1.91
C LEU A 47 11.41 -6.11 1.67
N ALA A 48 11.22 -6.90 2.72
CA ALA A 48 11.06 -8.35 2.60
C ALA A 48 9.57 -8.72 2.54
N PRO A 49 9.19 -9.79 1.81
CA PRO A 49 7.83 -10.30 1.84
C PRO A 49 7.33 -10.55 3.26
N ALA A 50 6.30 -9.81 3.65
CA ALA A 50 5.71 -9.81 4.97
C ALA A 50 4.18 -9.71 4.87
N PRO A 51 3.42 -10.15 5.89
CA PRO A 51 1.97 -9.97 5.98
C PRO A 51 1.61 -8.51 6.32
N ALA A 52 2.18 -7.57 5.56
CA ALA A 52 2.07 -6.15 5.80
C ALA A 52 0.62 -5.66 5.61
N LEU A 53 0.35 -4.45 6.09
CA LEU A 53 -0.93 -3.78 5.87
C LEU A 53 -1.14 -3.46 4.38
N CYS A 54 -0.08 -3.03 3.71
CA CYS A 54 -0.05 -2.63 2.30
C CYS A 54 1.35 -2.90 1.73
N TYR A 55 1.46 -2.96 0.40
CA TYR A 55 2.75 -2.86 -0.27
C TYR A 55 3.11 -1.37 -0.45
N PRO A 56 4.20 -0.86 0.16
CA PRO A 56 4.56 0.55 0.09
C PRO A 56 5.28 0.85 -1.23
N PHE A 57 4.53 1.23 -2.26
CA PHE A 57 5.12 1.71 -3.51
C PHE A 57 5.46 3.19 -3.38
N MET A 58 6.72 3.55 -3.59
CA MET A 58 7.18 4.93 -3.57
C MET A 58 7.43 5.40 -5.00
N ALA A 59 6.64 6.37 -5.47
CA ALA A 59 6.86 6.99 -6.78
C ALA A 59 8.17 7.79 -6.81
N ALA A 60 8.70 8.09 -7.99
CA ALA A 60 9.89 8.90 -8.18
C ALA A 60 9.70 10.32 -7.63
N ASP A 61 8.52 10.90 -7.84
CA ASP A 61 8.14 12.24 -7.41
C ASP A 61 6.62 12.34 -7.13
N PRO A 62 6.14 13.45 -6.52
CA PRO A 62 4.72 13.63 -6.24
C PRO A 62 3.81 13.70 -7.48
N ASP A 63 4.32 14.13 -8.63
CA ASP A 63 3.53 14.24 -9.86
C ASP A 63 3.26 12.86 -10.46
N GLU A 64 4.26 11.97 -10.45
CA GLU A 64 4.09 10.55 -10.77
C GLU A 64 3.10 9.91 -9.79
N ALA A 65 3.21 10.19 -8.50
CA ALA A 65 2.26 9.66 -7.52
C ALA A 65 0.82 10.11 -7.81
N ALA A 66 0.62 11.36 -8.20
CA ALA A 66 -0.69 11.88 -8.60
C ALA A 66 -1.22 11.19 -9.86
N ARG A 67 -0.39 11.01 -10.90
CA ARG A 67 -0.75 10.28 -12.12
C ARG A 67 -1.13 8.83 -11.82
N LEU A 68 -0.31 8.12 -11.05
CA LEU A 68 -0.58 6.74 -10.63
C LEU A 68 -1.90 6.64 -9.88
N ARG A 69 -2.16 7.53 -8.92
CA ARG A 69 -3.44 7.58 -8.20
C ARG A 69 -4.63 7.75 -9.14
N GLN A 70 -4.51 8.63 -10.13
CA GLN A 70 -5.57 8.86 -11.10
C GLN A 70 -5.82 7.63 -11.98
N THR A 71 -4.78 6.96 -12.47
CA THR A 71 -4.89 5.72 -13.24
C THR A 71 -5.52 4.59 -12.43
N LEU A 72 -5.09 4.40 -11.19
CA LEU A 72 -5.67 3.40 -10.29
C LEU A 72 -7.15 3.70 -10.02
N LEU A 73 -7.48 4.98 -9.77
CA LEU A 73 -8.86 5.40 -9.55
C LEU A 73 -9.76 5.13 -10.77
N SER A 74 -9.31 5.43 -11.99
CA SER A 74 -10.08 5.14 -13.21
C SER A 74 -10.33 3.64 -13.40
N GLU A 75 -9.44 2.80 -12.89
CA GLU A 75 -9.53 1.34 -12.92
C GLU A 75 -10.25 0.74 -11.71
N ARG A 76 -10.87 1.61 -10.87
CA ARG A 76 -11.57 1.26 -9.63
C ARG A 76 -10.67 0.62 -8.56
N VAL A 77 -9.38 0.95 -8.57
CA VAL A 77 -8.43 0.62 -7.51
C VAL A 77 -8.26 1.85 -6.61
N TYR A 78 -8.82 1.78 -5.40
CA TYR A 78 -8.82 2.90 -4.46
C TYR A 78 -7.62 2.80 -3.51
N VAL A 79 -6.65 3.69 -3.68
CA VAL A 79 -5.45 3.76 -2.84
C VAL A 79 -5.54 4.95 -1.89
N PRO A 80 -5.43 4.76 -0.56
CA PRO A 80 -5.51 5.87 0.39
C PRO A 80 -4.30 6.81 0.27
N CYS A 81 -4.46 8.02 0.79
CA CYS A 81 -3.37 8.96 1.04
C CYS A 81 -3.23 9.06 2.56
N TYR A 82 -2.13 8.54 3.09
CA TYR A 82 -1.84 8.59 4.52
C TYR A 82 -1.25 9.95 4.88
N TRP A 83 -1.58 10.43 6.09
CA TRP A 83 -1.07 11.68 6.65
C TRP A 83 -1.26 12.86 5.69
N ARG A 84 -2.49 13.06 5.18
CA ARG A 84 -2.78 14.15 4.24
C ARG A 84 -2.46 15.52 4.84
N GLU A 85 -2.67 15.67 6.14
CA GLU A 85 -2.34 16.85 6.94
C GLU A 85 -0.87 17.27 6.78
N VAL A 86 0.05 16.30 6.72
CA VAL A 86 1.51 16.52 6.56
C VAL A 86 1.83 17.28 5.28
N LEU A 87 1.05 17.08 4.21
CA LEU A 87 1.27 17.75 2.94
C LEU A 87 1.01 19.26 2.99
N SER A 88 0.13 19.70 3.91
CA SER A 88 -0.34 21.09 3.99
C SER A 88 0.13 21.86 5.22
N GLU A 89 0.63 21.18 6.24
CA GLU A 89 0.98 21.79 7.52
C GLU A 89 2.29 22.61 7.43
N PRO A 90 2.25 23.92 7.74
CA PRO A 90 3.45 24.74 7.82
C PRO A 90 4.37 24.24 8.92
N GLY A 91 5.64 24.00 8.58
CA GLY A 91 6.66 23.60 9.56
C GLY A 91 6.98 22.10 9.61
N VAL A 92 6.23 21.24 8.89
CA VAL A 92 6.65 19.85 8.68
C VAL A 92 8.01 19.84 7.96
N PRO A 93 8.95 18.94 8.25
CA PRO A 93 10.20 18.89 7.49
C PRO A 93 9.96 18.36 6.06
N ALA A 94 10.92 18.63 5.16
CA ALA A 94 10.76 18.34 3.74
C ALA A 94 10.67 16.83 3.46
N LEU A 95 11.40 16.02 4.21
CA LEU A 95 11.43 14.57 4.06
C LEU A 95 10.07 13.93 4.30
N GLU A 96 9.37 14.30 5.37
CA GLU A 96 8.07 13.76 5.73
C GLU A 96 7.00 14.16 4.69
N ARG A 97 7.06 15.41 4.20
CA ARG A 97 6.22 15.86 3.08
C ARG A 97 6.47 15.05 1.82
N GLU A 98 7.73 14.81 1.51
CA GLU A 98 8.15 14.05 0.34
C GLU A 98 7.66 12.58 0.44
N LEU A 99 7.87 11.93 1.58
CA LEU A 99 7.41 10.57 1.83
C LEU A 99 5.89 10.46 1.71
N ALA A 100 5.14 11.39 2.34
CA ALA A 100 3.68 11.39 2.26
C ALA A 100 3.16 11.67 0.84
N GLY A 101 3.84 12.54 0.09
CA GLY A 101 3.45 12.94 -1.26
C GLY A 101 3.73 11.86 -2.31
N ARG A 102 4.76 11.05 -2.10
CA ARG A 102 5.22 10.02 -3.06
C ARG A 102 4.69 8.61 -2.78
N LEU A 103 4.22 8.34 -1.56
CA LEU A 103 3.78 7.01 -1.15
C LEU A 103 2.43 6.64 -1.77
N LEU A 104 2.35 5.44 -2.36
CA LEU A 104 1.12 4.72 -2.72
C LEU A 104 1.03 3.42 -1.91
N PRO A 105 0.19 3.36 -0.86
CA PRO A 105 -0.04 2.14 -0.09
C PRO A 105 -0.93 1.16 -0.88
N LEU A 106 -0.32 0.31 -1.69
CA LEU A 106 -1.03 -0.62 -2.57
C LEU A 106 -1.71 -1.74 -1.77
N PRO A 107 -2.96 -2.12 -2.11
CA PRO A 107 -3.70 -3.15 -1.40
C PRO A 107 -3.08 -4.54 -1.63
N ILE A 108 -2.89 -5.29 -0.55
CA ILE A 108 -2.43 -6.70 -0.57
C ILE A 108 -3.25 -7.60 0.35
N ASP A 109 -4.39 -7.10 0.86
CA ASP A 109 -5.17 -7.83 1.85
C ASP A 109 -5.78 -9.13 1.30
N GLN A 110 -6.26 -9.98 2.21
CA GLN A 110 -6.66 -11.36 1.93
C GLN A 110 -7.77 -11.52 0.88
N ARG A 111 -8.49 -10.45 0.52
CA ARG A 111 -9.57 -10.48 -0.48
C ARG A 111 -9.03 -10.57 -1.91
N TYR A 112 -7.76 -10.22 -2.11
CA TYR A 112 -7.10 -10.22 -3.42
C TYR A 112 -6.25 -11.47 -3.61
N GLY A 113 -5.99 -11.83 -4.88
CA GLY A 113 -5.07 -12.90 -5.28
C GLY A 113 -4.01 -12.50 -6.29
N VAL A 114 -3.31 -13.51 -6.83
CA VAL A 114 -2.18 -13.31 -7.73
C VAL A 114 -2.59 -12.60 -9.01
N GLU A 115 -3.77 -12.88 -9.55
CA GLU A 115 -4.31 -12.21 -10.73
C GLU A 115 -4.57 -10.72 -10.47
N ASP A 116 -5.08 -10.37 -9.29
CA ASP A 116 -5.30 -8.99 -8.87
C ASP A 116 -3.97 -8.24 -8.70
N MET A 117 -2.97 -8.88 -8.09
CA MET A 117 -1.63 -8.30 -7.92
C MET A 117 -0.94 -8.09 -9.27
N ASN A 118 -1.05 -9.05 -10.19
CA ASN A 118 -0.53 -8.90 -11.55
C ASN A 118 -1.22 -7.76 -12.29
N ARG A 119 -2.56 -7.66 -12.20
CA ARG A 119 -3.30 -6.52 -12.78
C ARG A 119 -2.82 -5.21 -12.18
N LEU A 120 -2.71 -5.13 -10.86
CA LEU A 120 -2.25 -3.94 -10.15
C LEU A 120 -0.85 -3.53 -10.57
N ALA A 121 0.09 -4.48 -10.62
CA ALA A 121 1.46 -4.23 -11.07
C ALA A 121 1.51 -3.72 -12.51
N ASN A 122 0.69 -4.28 -13.41
CA ASN A 122 0.60 -3.82 -14.79
C ASN A 122 0.09 -2.39 -14.91
N LEU A 123 -0.89 -1.99 -14.09
CA LEU A 123 -1.39 -0.61 -14.07
C LEU A 123 -0.31 0.38 -13.63
N ILE A 124 0.48 0.02 -12.61
CA ILE A 124 1.62 0.83 -12.16
C ILE A 124 2.65 0.95 -13.29
N HIS A 125 3.08 -0.17 -13.88
CA HIS A 125 4.06 -0.19 -14.98
C HIS A 125 3.62 0.65 -16.18
N PHE A 126 2.34 0.58 -16.55
CA PHE A 126 1.80 1.36 -17.65
C PHE A 126 1.86 2.88 -17.36
N ALA A 127 1.42 3.28 -16.16
CA ALA A 127 1.39 4.69 -15.76
C ALA A 127 2.81 5.27 -15.54
N SER A 128 3.76 4.48 -15.04
CA SER A 128 5.15 4.93 -14.84
C SER A 128 5.94 5.11 -16.15
N ARG A 129 5.49 4.54 -17.27
CA ARG A 129 6.14 4.69 -18.60
C ARG A 129 5.66 5.90 -19.41
N THR A 130 4.55 6.51 -19.03
CA THR A 130 3.94 7.61 -19.79
C THR A 130 4.56 8.94 -19.32
N GLN A 131 5.60 9.39 -20.03
CA GLN A 131 6.18 10.73 -19.92
C GLN A 131 5.53 11.69 -20.92
#